data_AF-A0A8C0C816-F1
#
_entry.id   AF-A0A8C0C816-F1
#
_cell.length_a   1.000
_cell.length_b   1.000
_cell.length_c   1.000
_cell.angle_alpha   90.00
_cell.angle_beta   90.00
_cell.angle_gamma   90.00
#
_symmetry.space_group_name_H-M   'P 1'
#
loop_
_entity.id
_entity.type
_entity.pdbx_description
1 polymer ?
#
loop_
_entity_poly.entity_id
_entity_poly.type
_entity_poly.pdbx_seq_one_letter_code
_entity_poly.pdbx_strand_id
1 'polypeptide(L)'
;RTARWFHPNLGGVEAEQLLRSKGQHGSFLARPSKSRPGGFTLSVRRHDEVTHIKIQNTGDYYDLYGGEKFATLAELVQHYTGQRGGLLRERGGAPVELLHPLSCQDPTSERWYHGHLSGKEAEKLLMQKGRPGSFLVRESQSKPGDFVLSALTQQLDRAGRQARVTHVMIHFQPDGKYDVGGGERFDTLGDLVECYRKNPLVERSGTVVHLQQVSPLPPDAAAAGVPAPVSPEGGPAAGEQAQEPIQEHPSL
;
A
#
# COMPACT_ATOMS: atom_id res chain seq x y z
N ARG A 1 -0.11 11.98 -0.59
CA ARG A 1 1.14 11.21 -0.83
C ARG A 1 0.92 9.82 -0.24
N THR A 2 1.23 8.75 -0.96
CA THR A 2 1.13 7.36 -0.48
C THR A 2 1.97 7.20 0.79
N ALA A 3 1.35 6.72 1.86
CA ALA A 3 1.99 6.51 3.15
C ALA A 3 2.92 5.30 3.03
N ARG A 4 4.19 5.54 2.65
CA ARG A 4 5.17 4.46 2.42
C ARG A 4 5.35 3.58 3.67
N TRP A 5 5.06 4.04 4.88
CA TRP A 5 5.15 3.25 6.11
C TRP A 5 3.98 2.29 6.37
N PHE A 6 2.95 2.27 5.50
CA PHE A 6 1.80 1.37 5.64
C PHE A 6 2.02 0.10 4.82
N HIS A 7 1.89 -1.06 5.46
CA HIS A 7 2.10 -2.39 4.86
C HIS A 7 0.76 -3.16 4.84
N PRO A 8 0.05 -3.22 3.70
CA PRO A 8 -1.32 -3.74 3.64
C PRO A 8 -1.40 -5.25 3.88
N ASN A 9 -0.36 -6.01 3.54
CA ASN A 9 -0.38 -7.48 3.60
C ASN A 9 0.50 -8.07 4.72
N LEU A 10 1.03 -7.23 5.61
CA LEU A 10 2.03 -7.64 6.59
C LEU A 10 1.38 -8.10 7.91
N GLY A 11 1.75 -9.28 8.39
CA GLY A 11 1.40 -9.78 9.71
C GLY A 11 2.38 -9.37 10.80
N GLY A 12 2.05 -9.71 12.05
CA GLY A 12 2.88 -9.36 13.21
C GLY A 12 4.27 -9.97 13.18
N VAL A 13 4.36 -11.28 12.93
CA VAL A 13 5.65 -11.99 12.90
C VAL A 13 6.55 -11.47 11.77
N GLU A 14 5.99 -11.27 10.58
CA GLU A 14 6.73 -10.71 9.43
C GLU A 14 7.19 -9.27 9.71
N ALA A 15 6.36 -8.46 10.38
CA ALA A 15 6.73 -7.12 10.81
C ALA A 15 7.90 -7.11 11.80
N GLU A 16 7.93 -8.04 12.76
CA GLU A 16 9.04 -8.16 13.71
C GLU A 16 10.34 -8.49 13.00
N GLN A 17 10.33 -9.48 12.11
CA GLN A 17 11.49 -9.86 11.32
C GLN A 17 11.99 -8.68 10.49
N LEU A 18 11.08 -7.98 9.80
CA LEU A 18 11.41 -6.84 8.95
C LEU A 18 12.02 -5.67 9.73
N LEU A 19 11.44 -5.35 10.89
CA LEU A 19 11.96 -4.29 11.77
C LEU A 19 13.32 -4.67 12.36
N ARG A 20 13.53 -5.94 12.73
CA ARG A 20 14.82 -6.44 13.23
C ARG A 20 15.91 -6.48 12.16
N SER A 21 15.56 -6.84 10.93
CA SER A 21 16.53 -7.00 9.84
C SER A 21 16.87 -5.70 9.11
N LYS A 22 15.87 -4.82 8.90
CA LYS A 22 16.01 -3.59 8.09
C LYS A 22 15.80 -2.30 8.87
N GLY A 23 15.23 -2.36 10.07
CA GLY A 23 14.99 -1.19 10.91
C GLY A 23 16.14 -0.88 11.87
N GLN A 24 16.02 0.24 12.57
CA GLN A 24 16.85 0.63 13.70
C GLN A 24 15.97 1.04 14.88
N HIS A 25 16.55 1.44 16.01
CA HIS A 25 15.77 1.98 17.12
C HIS A 25 14.88 3.14 16.64
N GLY A 26 13.60 3.14 17.00
CA GLY A 26 12.60 4.10 16.55
C GLY A 26 12.07 3.85 15.14
N SER A 27 12.49 2.77 14.45
CA SER A 27 11.86 2.36 13.21
C SER A 27 10.44 1.88 13.44
N PHE A 28 9.52 2.26 12.57
CA PHE A 28 8.12 1.89 12.69
C PHE A 28 7.45 1.61 11.35
N LEU A 29 6.36 0.85 11.41
CA LEU A 29 5.45 0.62 10.29
C LEU A 29 4.03 0.41 10.79
N ALA A 30 3.03 0.72 9.97
CA ALA A 30 1.63 0.41 10.26
C ALA A 30 1.15 -0.72 9.36
N ARG A 31 0.26 -1.56 9.87
CA ARG A 31 -0.29 -2.73 9.17
C ARG A 31 -1.72 -3.04 9.64
N PRO A 32 -2.54 -3.75 8.85
CA PRO A 32 -3.81 -4.26 9.35
C PRO A 32 -3.65 -5.19 10.56
N SER A 33 -4.64 -5.18 11.44
CA SER A 33 -4.67 -6.03 12.64
C SER A 33 -5.25 -7.40 12.33
N LYS A 34 -4.41 -8.45 12.31
CA LYS A 34 -4.87 -9.85 12.15
C LYS A 34 -5.81 -10.32 13.27
N SER A 35 -5.70 -9.75 14.48
CA SER A 35 -6.52 -10.14 15.63
C SER A 35 -7.83 -9.35 15.78
N ARG A 36 -8.06 -8.30 14.98
CA ARG A 36 -9.25 -7.45 15.04
C ARG A 36 -9.59 -6.94 13.63
N PRO A 37 -10.60 -7.51 12.96
CA PRO A 37 -11.04 -7.05 11.64
C PRO A 37 -11.35 -5.55 11.66
N GLY A 38 -10.94 -4.83 10.61
CA GLY A 38 -11.11 -3.36 10.49
C GLY A 38 -10.17 -2.51 11.35
N GLY A 39 -9.44 -3.11 12.29
CA GLY A 39 -8.44 -2.44 13.12
C GLY A 39 -7.05 -2.40 12.48
N PHE A 40 -6.18 -1.54 13.01
CA PHE A 40 -4.79 -1.42 12.57
C PHE A 40 -3.82 -1.66 13.73
N THR A 41 -2.55 -1.85 13.40
CA THR A 41 -1.48 -2.04 14.37
C THR A 41 -0.24 -1.28 13.92
N LEU A 42 0.33 -0.48 14.81
CA LEU A 42 1.60 0.20 14.66
C LEU A 42 2.69 -0.68 15.29
N SER A 43 3.60 -1.19 14.47
CA SER A 43 4.73 -2.01 14.92
C SER A 43 5.96 -1.10 15.01
N VAL A 44 6.63 -1.06 16.17
CA VAL A 44 7.75 -0.15 16.45
C VAL A 44 8.93 -0.92 17.02
N ARG A 45 10.13 -0.70 16.50
CA ARG A 45 11.37 -1.25 17.03
C ARG A 45 11.90 -0.38 18.16
N ARG A 46 12.03 -0.97 19.34
CA ARG A 46 12.68 -0.38 20.53
C ARG A 46 13.95 -1.18 20.81
N HIS A 47 15.09 -0.67 20.36
CA HIS A 47 16.38 -1.37 20.46
C HIS A 47 16.30 -2.78 19.85
N ASP A 48 16.31 -3.82 20.67
CA ASP A 48 16.23 -5.23 20.27
C ASP A 48 14.84 -5.86 20.46
N GLU A 49 13.84 -5.06 20.80
CA GLU A 49 12.45 -5.49 20.91
C GLU A 49 11.58 -4.81 19.85
N VAL A 50 10.45 -5.46 19.54
CA VAL A 50 9.41 -4.90 18.69
C VAL A 50 8.11 -4.87 19.47
N THR A 51 7.44 -3.74 19.44
CA THR A 51 6.18 -3.50 20.15
C THR A 51 5.06 -3.27 19.17
N HIS A 52 3.91 -3.84 19.46
CA HIS A 52 2.72 -3.76 18.62
C HIS A 52 1.64 -2.94 19.33
N ILE A 53 1.49 -1.69 18.89
CA ILE A 53 0.50 -0.77 19.43
C ILE A 53 -0.76 -0.89 18.58
N LYS A 54 -1.85 -1.30 19.22
CA LYS A 54 -3.14 -1.47 18.56
C LYS A 54 -3.79 -0.10 18.32
N ILE A 55 -4.20 0.13 17.07
CA ILE A 55 -4.98 1.31 16.67
C ILE A 55 -6.45 0.88 16.61
N GLN A 56 -7.34 1.67 17.19
CA GLN A 56 -8.78 1.47 17.05
C GLN A 56 -9.29 2.27 15.86
N ASN A 57 -10.25 1.69 15.14
CA ASN A 57 -11.00 2.35 14.08
C ASN A 57 -12.48 2.15 14.41
N THR A 58 -13.18 3.22 14.77
CA THR A 58 -14.61 3.17 15.11
C THR A 58 -15.51 3.43 13.92
N GLY A 59 -14.95 3.72 12.74
CA GLY A 59 -15.66 4.22 11.56
C GLY A 59 -15.59 5.74 11.44
N ASP A 60 -15.59 6.45 12.58
CA ASP A 60 -15.56 7.92 12.62
C ASP A 60 -14.15 8.49 12.83
N TYR A 61 -13.30 7.79 13.60
CA TYR A 61 -11.95 8.23 13.92
C TYR A 61 -11.00 7.07 14.23
N TYR A 62 -9.72 7.39 14.21
CA TYR A 62 -8.60 6.55 14.63
C TYR A 62 -8.07 7.02 15.97
N ASP A 63 -7.84 6.10 16.90
CA ASP A 63 -7.20 6.42 18.17
C ASP A 63 -6.23 5.32 18.63
N LEU A 64 -5.48 5.67 19.68
CA LEU A 64 -4.63 4.76 20.43
C LEU A 64 -5.20 4.62 21.86
N TYR A 65 -6.28 3.85 22.00
CA TYR A 65 -6.89 3.45 23.28
C TYR A 65 -7.01 4.60 24.30
N GLY A 66 -7.85 5.59 23.99
CA GLY A 66 -8.15 6.72 24.87
C GLY A 66 -7.18 7.90 24.77
N GLY A 67 -6.32 7.89 23.75
CA GLY A 67 -5.52 9.05 23.34
C GLY A 67 -6.30 10.05 22.48
N GLU A 68 -5.56 10.85 21.71
CA GLU A 68 -6.14 11.76 20.72
C GLU A 68 -6.80 11.01 19.57
N LYS A 69 -7.80 11.66 18.98
CA LYS A 69 -8.61 11.13 17.87
C LYS A 69 -8.18 11.80 16.58
N PHE A 70 -8.03 11.00 15.53
CA PHE A 70 -7.56 11.45 14.22
C PHE A 70 -8.53 11.02 13.11
N ALA A 71 -8.69 11.84 12.07
CA ALA A 71 -9.57 11.50 10.95
C ALA A 71 -8.92 10.47 10.02
N THR A 72 -7.59 10.45 9.94
CA THR A 72 -6.85 9.48 9.13
C THR A 72 -5.66 8.86 9.88
N LEU A 73 -5.27 7.64 9.48
CA LEU A 73 -4.02 7.02 9.95
C LEU A 73 -2.79 7.89 9.65
N ALA A 74 -2.83 8.67 8.56
CA ALA A 74 -1.73 9.55 8.19
C ALA A 74 -1.55 10.70 9.17
N GLU A 75 -2.66 11.31 9.60
CA GLU A 75 -2.65 12.34 10.65
C GLU A 75 -2.17 11.78 11.98
N LEU A 76 -2.64 10.58 12.37
CA LEU A 76 -2.18 9.90 13.57
C LEU A 76 -0.67 9.71 13.56
N VAL A 77 -0.12 9.14 12.49
CA VAL A 77 1.34 8.94 12.38
C VAL A 77 2.07 10.28 12.33
N GLN A 78 1.56 11.27 11.61
CA GLN A 78 2.18 12.60 11.52
C GLN A 78 2.22 13.30 12.88
N HIS A 79 1.18 13.15 13.69
CA HIS A 79 1.15 13.70 15.04
C HIS A 79 2.28 13.12 15.90
N TYR A 80 2.41 11.78 15.92
CA TYR A 80 3.39 11.09 16.76
C TYR A 80 4.82 11.06 16.19
N THR A 81 5.02 11.52 14.95
CA THR A 81 6.34 11.69 14.31
C THR A 81 6.80 13.15 14.20
N GLY A 82 5.89 14.12 14.37
CA GLY A 82 6.15 15.55 14.16
C GLY A 82 6.89 16.25 15.30
N GLN A 83 7.16 17.55 15.11
CA GLN A 83 7.94 18.44 16.01
C GLN A 83 7.47 18.50 17.48
N ARG A 84 6.28 18.00 17.80
CA ARG A 84 5.76 17.94 19.17
C ARG A 84 6.14 16.67 19.93
N GLY A 85 6.78 15.69 19.26
CA GLY A 85 7.31 14.50 19.92
C GLY A 85 6.30 13.84 20.83
N GLY A 86 5.08 13.62 20.32
CA GLY A 86 4.02 12.95 21.06
C GLY A 86 4.54 11.60 21.51
N LEU A 87 4.92 11.50 22.78
CA LEU A 87 5.57 10.32 23.30
C LEU A 87 4.49 9.26 23.49
N LEU A 88 4.47 8.25 22.63
CA LEU A 88 3.51 7.17 22.75
C LEU A 88 3.81 6.41 24.03
N ARG A 89 2.87 6.42 24.97
CA ARG A 89 3.02 5.71 26.23
C ARG A 89 2.08 4.52 26.21
N GLU A 90 2.68 3.33 26.19
CA GLU A 90 1.96 2.12 26.56
C GLU A 90 1.55 2.24 28.03
N ARG A 91 0.37 1.73 28.42
CA ARG A 91 -0.16 1.89 29.78
C ARG A 91 0.82 1.27 30.80
N GLY A 92 1.55 2.11 31.53
CA GLY A 92 2.59 1.70 32.48
C GLY A 92 3.96 1.39 31.89
N GLY A 93 4.16 1.63 30.58
CA GLY A 93 5.37 1.31 29.84
C GLY A 93 6.30 2.50 29.58
N ALA A 94 7.50 2.17 29.10
CA ALA A 94 8.47 3.14 28.61
C ALA A 94 7.93 3.91 27.40
N PRO A 95 8.38 5.15 27.20
CA PRO A 95 8.03 5.93 26.03
C PRO A 95 8.43 5.26 24.71
N VAL A 96 7.58 5.39 23.70
CA VAL A 96 7.78 4.85 22.35
C VAL A 96 7.95 6.00 21.37
N GLU A 97 9.08 6.00 20.68
CA GLU A 97 9.46 7.03 19.71
C GLU A 97 9.25 6.53 18.28
N LEU A 98 8.57 7.33 17.46
CA LEU A 98 8.40 7.07 16.02
C LEU A 98 9.38 7.96 15.25
N LEU A 99 10.55 7.42 14.96
CA LEU A 99 11.64 8.19 14.36
C LEU A 99 11.79 7.91 12.86
N HIS A 100 11.76 6.63 12.48
CA HIS A 100 12.16 6.20 11.14
C HIS A 100 11.06 5.37 10.48
N PRO A 101 10.25 5.94 9.57
CA PRO A 101 9.24 5.17 8.85
C PRO A 101 9.91 4.09 7.99
N LEU A 102 9.63 2.82 8.28
CA LEU A 102 10.11 1.70 7.50
C LEU A 102 9.19 1.50 6.31
N SER A 103 9.71 1.88 5.13
CA SER A 103 8.93 1.88 3.90
C SER A 103 8.53 0.45 3.47
N CYS A 104 7.27 0.31 3.10
CA CYS A 104 6.69 -0.83 2.44
C CYS A 104 7.35 -0.94 1.07
N GLN A 105 8.09 -2.03 0.91
CA GLN A 105 8.65 -2.44 -0.38
C GLN A 105 7.61 -3.24 -1.19
N ASP A 106 6.40 -3.42 -0.65
CA ASP A 106 5.28 -4.08 -1.31
C ASP A 106 4.83 -3.22 -2.50
N PRO A 107 4.90 -3.76 -3.74
CA PRO A 107 4.48 -3.03 -4.93
C PRO A 107 2.99 -2.68 -4.93
N THR A 108 2.15 -3.26 -4.05
CA THR A 108 0.69 -3.02 -3.98
C THR A 108 0.29 -1.57 -3.77
N SER A 109 1.19 -0.73 -3.25
CA SER A 109 0.94 0.70 -3.09
C SER A 109 1.20 1.54 -4.35
N GLU A 110 1.79 0.94 -5.39
CA GLU A 110 2.18 1.65 -6.60
C GLU A 110 1.08 1.59 -7.66
N ARG A 111 0.84 2.74 -8.32
CA ARG A 111 -0.25 2.87 -9.30
C ARG A 111 -0.11 1.95 -10.51
N TRP A 112 1.11 1.51 -10.79
CA TRP A 112 1.43 0.61 -11.90
C TRP A 112 1.33 -0.86 -11.51
N TYR A 113 1.10 -1.20 -10.24
CA TYR A 113 0.95 -2.58 -9.81
C TYR A 113 -0.53 -3.00 -9.82
N HIS A 114 -0.82 -4.08 -10.52
CA HIS A 114 -2.18 -4.58 -10.74
C HIS A 114 -2.44 -5.93 -10.04
N GLY A 115 -1.50 -6.43 -9.23
CA GLY A 115 -1.65 -7.69 -8.50
C GLY A 115 -1.93 -8.87 -9.42
N HIS A 116 -2.93 -9.66 -9.05
CA HIS A 116 -3.36 -10.83 -9.80
C HIS A 116 -4.11 -10.45 -11.08
N LEU A 117 -3.36 -10.13 -12.14
CA LEU A 117 -3.88 -9.83 -13.47
C LEU A 117 -3.28 -10.81 -14.49
N SER A 118 -4.11 -11.42 -15.33
CA SER A 118 -3.61 -12.31 -16.38
C SER A 118 -2.93 -11.52 -17.51
N GLY A 119 -2.10 -12.22 -18.29
CA GLY A 119 -1.48 -11.62 -19.49
C GLY A 119 -2.53 -11.09 -20.47
N LYS A 120 -3.60 -11.86 -20.71
CA LYS A 120 -4.69 -11.47 -21.62
C LYS A 120 -5.45 -10.24 -21.15
N GLU A 121 -5.71 -10.13 -19.84
CA GLU A 121 -6.36 -8.96 -19.27
C GLU A 121 -5.45 -7.72 -19.33
N ALA A 122 -4.16 -7.90 -19.07
CA ALA A 122 -3.17 -6.84 -19.22
C ALA A 122 -3.08 -6.35 -20.67
N GLU A 123 -3.05 -7.26 -21.64
CA GLU A 123 -3.10 -6.93 -23.07
C GLU A 123 -4.34 -6.12 -23.41
N LYS A 124 -5.52 -6.61 -23.02
CA LYS A 124 -6.80 -5.92 -23.24
C LYS A 124 -6.79 -4.51 -22.63
N LEU A 125 -6.32 -4.37 -21.40
CA LEU A 125 -6.30 -3.09 -20.69
C LEU A 125 -5.37 -2.08 -21.38
N LEU A 126 -4.15 -2.50 -21.72
CA LEU A 126 -3.17 -1.67 -22.39
C LEU A 126 -3.60 -1.29 -23.80
N MET A 127 -4.21 -2.21 -24.56
CA MET A 127 -4.70 -1.94 -25.90
C MET A 127 -5.92 -1.01 -25.93
N GLN A 128 -6.83 -1.13 -24.95
CA GLN A 128 -8.08 -0.36 -24.94
C GLN A 128 -7.92 1.03 -24.32
N LYS A 129 -7.11 1.15 -23.26
CA LYS A 129 -6.99 2.37 -22.46
C LYS A 129 -5.58 2.97 -22.46
N GLY A 130 -4.59 2.21 -22.94
CA GLY A 130 -3.21 2.65 -22.99
C GLY A 130 -2.87 3.36 -24.30
N ARG A 131 -1.66 3.92 -24.31
CA ARG A 131 -0.97 4.48 -25.47
C ARG A 131 0.43 3.89 -25.50
N PRO A 132 1.15 3.92 -26.63
CA PRO A 132 2.54 3.45 -26.65
C PRO A 132 3.35 4.09 -25.52
N GLY A 133 4.08 3.25 -24.76
CA GLY A 133 4.73 3.63 -23.51
C GLY A 133 3.91 3.39 -22.24
N SER A 134 2.65 2.94 -22.36
CA SER A 134 1.82 2.50 -21.23
C SER A 134 2.32 1.19 -20.66
N PHE A 135 2.44 1.09 -19.34
CA PHE A 135 2.87 -0.13 -18.69
C PHE A 135 2.13 -0.41 -17.38
N LEU A 136 2.22 -1.66 -16.95
CA LEU A 136 1.79 -2.15 -15.65
C LEU A 136 2.66 -3.34 -15.22
N VAL A 137 2.73 -3.61 -13.92
CA VAL A 137 3.32 -4.80 -13.33
C VAL A 137 2.22 -5.65 -12.70
N ARG A 138 2.30 -6.95 -12.91
CA ARG A 138 1.34 -7.95 -12.42
C ARG A 138 2.07 -9.17 -11.88
N GLU A 139 1.38 -10.00 -11.10
CA GLU A 139 1.91 -11.29 -10.66
C GLU A 139 2.08 -12.26 -11.83
N SER A 140 3.12 -13.09 -11.76
CA SER A 140 3.33 -14.17 -12.72
C SER A 140 2.39 -15.34 -12.42
N GLN A 141 1.51 -15.65 -13.38
CA GLN A 141 0.63 -16.81 -13.30
C GLN A 141 1.36 -18.14 -13.60
N SER A 142 2.50 -18.09 -14.31
CA SER A 142 3.27 -19.28 -14.67
C SER A 142 4.33 -19.64 -13.62
N LYS A 143 4.80 -18.68 -12.83
CA LYS A 143 5.81 -18.89 -11.78
C LYS A 143 5.44 -18.10 -10.52
N PRO A 144 4.83 -18.75 -9.51
CA PRO A 144 4.48 -18.09 -8.26
C PRO A 144 5.67 -17.41 -7.60
N GLY A 145 5.48 -16.17 -7.15
CA GLY A 145 6.53 -15.34 -6.53
C GLY A 145 7.28 -14.43 -7.50
N ASP A 146 7.23 -14.71 -8.81
CA ASP A 146 7.75 -13.81 -9.84
C ASP A 146 6.68 -12.80 -10.29
N PHE A 147 7.12 -11.75 -10.98
CA PHE A 147 6.27 -10.69 -11.51
C PHE A 147 6.45 -10.57 -13.02
N VAL A 148 5.55 -9.84 -13.67
CA VAL A 148 5.60 -9.57 -15.11
C VAL A 148 5.35 -8.09 -15.36
N LEU A 149 6.29 -7.43 -16.01
CA LEU A 149 6.13 -6.08 -16.55
C LEU A 149 5.48 -6.19 -17.93
N SER A 150 4.26 -5.68 -18.06
CA SER A 150 3.53 -5.65 -19.33
C SER A 150 3.50 -4.22 -19.85
N ALA A 151 4.02 -4.00 -21.06
CA ALA A 151 4.16 -2.66 -21.63
C ALA A 151 3.69 -2.62 -23.09
N LEU A 152 2.92 -1.60 -23.44
CA LEU A 152 2.49 -1.33 -24.81
C LEU A 152 3.62 -0.64 -25.57
N THR A 153 4.17 -1.36 -26.54
CA THR A 153 5.30 -0.90 -27.37
C THR A 153 4.83 -0.39 -28.73
N GLN A 154 5.56 0.58 -29.27
CA GLN A 154 5.37 1.06 -30.63
C GLN A 154 6.17 0.20 -31.61
N GLN A 155 5.87 -1.10 -31.65
CA GLN A 155 6.48 -1.97 -32.66
C GLN A 155 5.66 -1.86 -33.96
N LEU A 156 6.31 -1.49 -35.07
CA LEU A 156 5.73 -1.67 -36.40
C LEU A 156 5.87 -3.15 -36.76
N ASP A 157 4.76 -3.84 -36.97
CA ASP A 157 4.75 -5.14 -37.63
C ASP A 157 5.20 -5.00 -39.10
N ARG A 158 5.50 -6.12 -39.79
CA ARG A 158 5.82 -6.12 -41.23
C ARG A 158 4.67 -5.56 -42.10
N ALA A 159 3.46 -5.43 -41.54
CA ALA A 159 2.29 -4.80 -42.16
C ALA A 159 2.05 -3.33 -41.71
N GLY A 160 2.90 -2.81 -40.82
CA GLY A 160 3.12 -1.39 -40.60
C GLY A 160 2.14 -0.62 -39.72
N ARG A 161 1.28 -1.19 -38.86
CA ARG A 161 0.30 -0.38 -38.09
C ARG A 161 -0.23 -0.85 -36.73
N GLN A 162 0.32 -1.85 -36.03
CA GLN A 162 -0.28 -2.24 -34.72
C GLN A 162 0.67 -2.21 -33.52
N ALA A 163 0.30 -1.40 -32.52
CA ALA A 163 0.92 -1.42 -31.19
C ALA A 163 0.81 -2.83 -30.59
N ARG A 164 1.88 -3.30 -29.95
CA ARG A 164 1.97 -4.65 -29.37
C ARG A 164 2.32 -4.56 -27.90
N VAL A 165 1.70 -5.40 -27.07
CA VAL A 165 2.07 -5.53 -25.66
C VAL A 165 3.20 -6.54 -25.54
N THR A 166 4.28 -6.12 -24.88
CA THR A 166 5.44 -6.94 -24.56
C THR A 166 5.38 -7.30 -23.09
N HIS A 167 5.65 -8.56 -22.77
CA HIS A 167 5.68 -9.08 -21.41
C HIS A 167 7.12 -9.44 -21.03
N VAL A 168 7.67 -8.71 -20.07
CA VAL A 168 9.01 -8.93 -19.53
C VAL A 168 8.87 -9.60 -18.18
N MET A 169 9.52 -10.76 -18.00
CA MET A 169 9.52 -11.45 -16.72
C MET A 169 10.42 -10.70 -15.73
N ILE A 170 9.94 -10.53 -14.50
CA ILE A 170 10.70 -10.02 -13.37
C ILE A 170 10.86 -11.15 -12.36
N HIS A 171 12.09 -11.60 -12.16
CA HIS A 171 12.40 -12.69 -11.26
C HIS A 171 12.68 -12.17 -9.85
N PHE A 172 12.11 -12.85 -8.86
CA PHE A 172 12.52 -12.67 -7.47
C PHE A 172 13.61 -13.69 -7.12
N GLN A 173 14.79 -13.20 -6.79
CA GLN A 173 15.97 -14.01 -6.56
C GLN A 173 16.07 -14.46 -5.09
N PRO A 174 16.79 -15.56 -4.79
CA PRO A 174 16.96 -16.05 -3.41
C PRO A 174 17.65 -15.05 -2.47
N ASP A 175 18.42 -14.11 -3.01
CA ASP A 175 19.06 -13.02 -2.27
C ASP A 175 18.10 -11.88 -1.90
N GLY A 176 16.82 -12.01 -2.24
CA GLY A 176 15.76 -11.05 -1.95
C GLY A 176 15.70 -9.86 -2.91
N LYS A 177 16.37 -9.94 -4.07
CA LYS A 177 16.40 -8.88 -5.09
C LYS A 177 15.57 -9.24 -6.33
N TYR A 178 15.27 -8.23 -7.13
CA TYR A 178 14.53 -8.34 -8.39
C TYR A 178 15.43 -8.12 -9.59
N ASP A 179 15.24 -8.90 -10.65
CA ASP A 179 15.89 -8.68 -11.95
C ASP A 179 14.96 -9.07 -13.11
N VAL A 180 15.38 -8.78 -14.35
CA VAL A 180 14.65 -9.12 -15.58
C VAL A 180 15.32 -10.25 -16.37
N GLY A 181 16.05 -11.14 -15.69
CA GLY A 181 16.79 -12.26 -16.31
C GLY A 181 18.20 -11.90 -16.81
N GLY A 182 18.71 -10.73 -16.43
CA GLY A 182 20.07 -10.27 -16.72
C GLY A 182 20.28 -8.79 -16.36
N GLY A 183 21.53 -8.38 -16.14
CA GLY A 183 21.90 -6.99 -15.83
C GLY A 183 21.85 -6.66 -14.33
N GLU A 184 21.42 -5.43 -14.03
CA GLU A 184 21.33 -4.92 -12.66
C GLU A 184 20.23 -5.61 -11.85
N ARG A 185 20.47 -5.73 -10.54
CA ARG A 185 19.52 -6.26 -9.56
C ARG A 185 19.06 -5.17 -8.63
N PHE A 186 17.78 -5.20 -8.25
CA PHE A 186 17.14 -4.13 -7.50
C PHE A 186 16.57 -4.65 -6.19
N ASP A 187 16.61 -3.84 -5.14
CA ASP A 187 16.06 -4.23 -3.83
C ASP A 187 14.53 -4.14 -3.81
N THR A 188 13.92 -3.37 -4.71
CA THR A 188 12.46 -3.25 -4.84
C THR A 188 12.01 -3.21 -6.29
N LEU A 189 10.76 -3.62 -6.54
CA LEU A 189 10.13 -3.46 -7.85
C LEU A 189 10.00 -2.00 -8.27
N GLY A 190 9.85 -1.08 -7.31
CA GLY A 190 9.83 0.36 -7.59
C GLY A 190 11.15 0.87 -8.14
N ASP A 191 12.28 0.46 -7.54
CA ASP A 191 13.61 0.83 -8.03
C ASP A 191 13.88 0.25 -9.43
N LEU A 192 13.45 -0.99 -9.66
CA LEU A 192 13.51 -1.64 -10.98
C LEU A 192 12.72 -0.83 -12.02
N VAL A 193 11.47 -0.48 -11.73
CA VAL A 193 10.61 0.28 -12.65
C VAL A 193 11.19 1.66 -12.92
N GLU A 194 11.67 2.36 -11.89
CA GLU A 194 12.23 3.71 -12.04
C GLU A 194 13.56 3.70 -12.83
N CYS A 195 14.40 2.67 -12.65
CA CYS A 195 15.61 2.49 -13.45
C CYS A 195 15.25 2.28 -14.92
N TYR A 196 14.36 1.33 -15.23
CA TYR A 196 13.94 1.07 -16.61
C TYR A 196 13.04 2.16 -17.22
N ARG A 197 12.55 3.09 -16.39
CA ARG A 197 11.94 4.34 -16.85
C ARG A 197 12.94 5.28 -17.52
N LYS A 198 14.12 5.37 -16.94
CA LYS A 198 15.23 6.22 -17.41
C LYS A 198 16.03 5.53 -18.52
N ASN A 199 16.16 4.21 -18.41
CA ASN A 199 16.94 3.38 -19.30
C ASN A 199 16.03 2.30 -19.92
N PRO A 200 15.44 2.55 -21.10
CA PRO A 200 14.49 1.62 -21.73
C PRO A 200 15.08 0.22 -21.91
N LEU A 201 14.26 -0.81 -21.66
CA LEU A 201 14.64 -2.20 -21.89
C LEU A 201 14.72 -2.46 -23.40
N VAL A 202 15.69 -3.27 -23.82
CA VAL A 202 15.80 -3.72 -25.22
C VAL A 202 15.64 -5.23 -25.28
N GLU A 203 14.56 -5.69 -25.92
CA GLU A 203 14.34 -7.11 -26.15
C GLU A 203 15.37 -7.66 -27.15
N ARG A 204 15.66 -8.97 -27.12
CA ARG A 204 16.55 -9.63 -28.10
C ARG A 204 16.08 -9.45 -29.56
N SER A 205 14.80 -9.16 -29.77
CA SER A 205 14.24 -8.82 -31.08
C SER A 205 14.63 -7.43 -31.59
N GLY A 206 15.29 -6.61 -30.76
CA GLY A 206 15.58 -5.19 -31.02
C GLY A 206 14.47 -4.24 -30.58
N THR A 207 13.38 -4.74 -29.99
CA THR A 207 12.25 -3.91 -29.54
C THR A 207 12.61 -3.13 -28.29
N VAL A 208 12.47 -1.81 -28.34
CA VAL A 208 12.68 -0.94 -27.18
C VAL A 208 11.37 -0.79 -26.40
N VAL A 209 11.41 -1.14 -25.12
CA VAL A 209 10.28 -1.04 -24.20
C VAL A 209 10.44 0.23 -23.37
N HIS A 210 9.64 1.24 -23.69
CA HIS A 210 9.59 2.48 -22.94
C HIS A 210 8.54 2.42 -21.83
N LEU A 211 8.92 2.82 -20.61
CA LEU A 211 8.01 2.93 -19.47
C LEU A 211 7.66 4.41 -19.24
N GLN A 212 6.71 4.95 -19.99
CA GLN A 212 6.41 6.40 -19.94
C GLN A 212 5.25 6.71 -19.02
N GLN A 213 4.14 5.99 -19.18
CA GLN A 213 2.90 6.26 -18.47
C GLN A 213 2.36 5.01 -17.79
N VAL A 214 1.87 5.19 -16.58
CA VAL A 214 1.23 4.12 -15.82
C VAL A 214 -0.15 3.86 -16.42
N SER A 215 -0.48 2.60 -16.69
CA SER A 215 -1.83 2.22 -17.11
C SER A 215 -2.84 2.55 -16.00
N PRO A 216 -4.03 3.08 -16.32
CA PRO A 216 -5.06 3.29 -15.32
C PRO A 216 -5.45 1.96 -14.66
N LEU A 217 -5.49 1.95 -13.32
CA LEU A 217 -5.97 0.82 -12.54
C LEU A 217 -7.43 0.50 -12.92
N PRO A 218 -7.82 -0.78 -13.01
CA PRO A 218 -9.22 -1.13 -13.06
C PRO A 218 -9.92 -0.62 -11.79
N PRO A 219 -11.19 -0.16 -11.88
CA PRO A 219 -11.90 0.44 -10.76
C PRO A 219 -11.95 -0.44 -9.50
N ASP A 220 -11.90 -1.77 -9.65
CA ASP A 220 -11.92 -2.71 -8.51
C ASP A 220 -10.56 -2.85 -7.79
N ALA A 221 -9.44 -2.45 -8.39
CA ALA A 221 -8.12 -2.57 -7.75
C ALA A 221 -7.79 -1.40 -6.80
N ALA A 222 -8.50 -0.27 -6.92
CA ALA A 222 -8.30 0.91 -6.08
C ALA A 222 -8.80 0.72 -4.63
N ALA A 223 -9.56 -0.35 -4.34
CA ALA A 223 -10.12 -0.62 -3.01
C ALA A 223 -9.08 -1.15 -1.99
N ALA A 224 -7.85 -1.45 -2.39
CA ALA A 224 -6.82 -1.96 -1.49
C ALA A 224 -5.92 -0.89 -0.83
N GLY A 225 -6.14 0.40 -1.12
CA GLY A 225 -5.30 1.49 -0.63
C GLY A 225 -6.04 2.44 0.31
N VAL A 226 -6.07 2.11 1.59
CA VAL A 226 -6.65 2.90 2.71
C VAL A 226 -8.16 3.17 2.55
N PRO A 227 -9.03 2.65 3.44
CA PRO A 227 -10.45 2.97 3.34
C PRO A 227 -10.63 4.49 3.55
N ALA A 228 -11.24 5.14 2.55
CA ALA A 228 -11.81 6.47 2.73
C ALA A 228 -12.94 6.37 3.78
N PRO A 229 -13.19 7.43 4.57
CA PRO A 229 -14.31 7.44 5.49
C PRO A 229 -15.60 7.22 4.72
N VAL A 230 -16.43 6.32 5.23
CA VAL A 230 -17.81 6.15 4.78
C VAL A 230 -18.52 7.46 5.12
N SER A 231 -18.94 8.20 4.09
CA SER A 231 -19.88 9.31 4.30
C SER A 231 -21.18 8.73 4.87
N PRO A 232 -21.80 9.36 5.88
CA PRO A 232 -23.10 8.91 6.36
C PRO A 232 -24.15 9.20 5.27
N GLU A 233 -24.53 8.18 4.51
CA GLU A 233 -25.75 8.23 3.72
C GLU A 233 -26.98 8.28 4.65
N GLY A 234 -27.95 9.11 4.24
CA GLY A 234 -29.01 9.61 5.07
C GLY A 234 -29.88 8.54 5.73
N GLY A 235 -30.11 8.72 7.03
CA GLY A 235 -31.24 8.14 7.73
C GLY A 235 -32.53 8.93 7.45
N PRO A 236 -33.70 8.26 7.36
CA PRO A 236 -34.93 8.87 6.88
C PRO A 236 -35.55 9.82 7.92
N ALA A 237 -36.20 10.86 7.41
CA ALA A 237 -37.10 11.72 8.17
C ALA A 237 -38.45 11.01 8.37
N ALA A 238 -38.82 10.79 9.63
CA ALA A 238 -40.18 10.68 10.20
C ALA A 238 -40.04 9.99 11.58
N GLY A 239 -40.73 10.38 12.66
CA GLY A 239 -41.83 11.29 12.78
C GLY A 239 -42.03 11.72 14.22
N GLU A 240 -42.79 12.78 14.30
CA GLU A 240 -43.50 13.37 15.43
C GLU A 240 -44.07 12.33 16.41
N GLN A 241 -43.80 12.49 17.72
CA GLN A 241 -44.81 12.28 18.77
C GLN A 241 -44.34 12.73 20.17
N ALA A 242 -45.13 13.66 20.71
CA ALA A 242 -45.63 13.76 22.09
C ALA A 242 -44.64 13.95 23.26
N GLN A 243 -44.61 15.21 23.69
CA GLN A 243 -44.41 15.67 25.07
C GLN A 243 -45.48 15.07 26.02
N GLU A 244 -45.06 14.61 27.21
CA GLU A 244 -45.85 14.55 28.47
C GLU A 244 -44.91 14.23 29.67
N PRO A 245 -45.30 14.52 30.93
CA PRO A 245 -44.58 15.51 31.74
C PRO A 245 -43.76 14.99 32.94
N ILE A 246 -43.06 15.95 33.55
CA ILE A 246 -42.21 15.90 34.74
C ILE A 246 -42.99 15.38 35.97
N GLN A 247 -42.42 14.42 36.69
CA GLN A 247 -42.79 14.13 38.08
C GLN A 247 -41.63 14.49 39.02
N GLU A 248 -41.90 15.44 39.91
CA GLU A 248 -41.02 15.83 41.01
C GLU A 248 -41.02 14.77 42.10
N HIS A 249 -39.83 14.42 42.61
CA HIS A 249 -39.67 13.68 43.85
C HIS A 249 -39.42 14.66 45.01
N PRO A 250 -40.11 14.52 46.16
CA PRO A 250 -39.82 15.34 47.32
C PRO A 250 -38.50 14.86 47.97
N SER A 251 -37.65 15.80 48.31
CA SER A 251 -36.50 15.59 49.20
C SER A 251 -36.98 15.57 50.66
N LEU A 252 -36.40 14.68 51.46
CA LEU A 252 -36.46 14.70 52.93
C LEU A 252 -35.63 15.85 53.50
#